data_AF-A0A0A2SY72-F1
#
_entry.id   AF-A0A0A2SY72-F1
#
_cell.length_a   1.000
_cell.length_b   1.000
_cell.length_c   1.000
_cell.angle_alpha   90.00
_cell.angle_beta   90.00
_cell.angle_gamma   90.00
#
_symmetry.space_group_name_H-M   'P 1'
#
loop_
_entity.id
_entity.type
_entity.pdbx_description
1 polymer ?
#
loop_
_entity_poly.entity_id
_entity_poly.type
_entity_poly.pdbx_seq_one_letter_code
_entity_poly.pdbx_strand_id
1 'polypeptide(L)'
;MIEVNIWLSTATLFKRPIKHQFFGPLLASGSEGENIGHVNFTIEIDERSKTSFDFIEDHALELNAKKTLLVVATKEPKISSLNSEPPHLKPIIVKSDIVPHSFWPEKKPTKKEVIKGTQPSFNTHENDMINEDSLRPMVIEHRTSALEEVVREKNQNTDLYSEISDLDISLEKRALFKKELEKLYTEKEDINEQQKLHKVEQAISYHEEELKKIEARINGRDEKDLEKLKSEALLRKEYTARREQYVKNRDFTEGRHPEHSIILPTQESGLVYYVDELKILNAMLEERKQDYSFLFNNCASSAKRCILKGIDDGLRTKLKEAGLSNKFFKVNRIETCKSLRDWTKTLENQLNKLNSSIAMHP
;
A
#
# COMPACT_ATOMS: atom_id res chain seq x y z
N MET A 1 2.70 -18.55 5.08
CA MET A 1 2.52 -19.06 3.68
C MET A 1 3.36 -18.23 2.70
N ILE A 2 3.85 -18.81 1.59
CA ILE A 2 4.54 -18.06 0.52
C ILE A 2 3.76 -18.17 -0.78
N GLU A 3 3.33 -17.03 -1.31
CA GLU A 3 2.74 -16.90 -2.64
C GLU A 3 3.79 -16.38 -3.62
N VAL A 4 4.00 -17.11 -4.72
CA VAL A 4 4.90 -16.73 -5.81
C VAL A 4 4.07 -16.26 -7.00
N ASN A 5 4.03 -14.94 -7.21
CA ASN A 5 3.28 -14.35 -8.31
C ASN A 5 4.20 -14.11 -9.51
N ILE A 6 3.77 -14.55 -10.68
CA ILE A 6 4.57 -14.55 -11.90
C ILE A 6 3.78 -13.90 -13.03
N TRP A 7 4.38 -12.86 -13.60
CA TRP A 7 3.94 -12.26 -14.85
C TRP A 7 4.79 -12.74 -16.01
N LEU A 8 4.16 -13.13 -17.10
CA LEU A 8 4.84 -13.54 -18.33
C LEU A 8 5.01 -12.34 -19.26
N SER A 9 6.08 -12.35 -20.05
CA SER A 9 6.27 -11.31 -21.05
C SER A 9 5.13 -11.31 -22.08
N THR A 10 4.73 -10.13 -22.55
CA THR A 10 3.68 -9.97 -23.58
C THR A 10 4.01 -10.74 -24.85
N ALA A 11 5.29 -10.79 -25.24
CA ALA A 11 5.74 -11.60 -26.37
C ALA A 11 5.43 -13.10 -26.22
N THR A 12 5.53 -13.63 -24.99
CA THR A 12 5.17 -15.02 -24.68
C THR A 12 3.66 -15.24 -24.75
N LEU A 13 2.87 -14.29 -24.24
CA LEU A 13 1.41 -14.37 -24.23
C LEU A 13 0.80 -14.30 -25.62
N PHE A 14 1.29 -13.41 -26.47
CA PHE A 14 0.80 -13.23 -27.84
C PHE A 14 1.48 -14.15 -28.86
N LYS A 15 2.28 -15.12 -28.42
CA LYS A 15 3.06 -16.04 -29.27
C LYS A 15 3.86 -15.31 -30.36
N ARG A 16 4.30 -14.09 -30.09
CA ARG A 16 5.05 -13.28 -31.06
C ARG A 16 6.46 -13.87 -31.21
N PRO A 17 6.98 -14.02 -32.44
CA PRO A 17 8.32 -14.51 -32.65
C PRO A 17 9.32 -13.50 -32.07
N ILE A 18 9.96 -13.89 -30.98
CA ILE A 18 11.03 -13.11 -30.37
C ILE A 18 12.24 -13.21 -31.30
N LYS A 19 12.45 -12.19 -32.17
CA LYS A 19 13.55 -12.17 -33.16
C LYS A 19 14.95 -12.34 -32.53
N HIS A 20 15.10 -12.04 -31.24
CA HIS A 20 16.28 -12.37 -30.45
C HIS A 20 15.86 -12.99 -29.12
N GLN A 21 16.09 -14.29 -28.92
CA GLN A 21 15.70 -15.03 -27.70
C GLN A 21 16.16 -14.36 -26.39
N PHE A 22 17.25 -13.57 -26.44
CA PHE A 22 17.89 -12.92 -25.29
C PHE A 22 17.58 -11.43 -25.13
N PHE A 23 17.43 -10.70 -26.25
CA PHE A 23 17.21 -9.25 -26.23
C PHE A 23 15.82 -8.84 -26.71
N GLY A 24 15.02 -9.75 -27.25
CA GLY A 24 13.74 -9.43 -27.87
C GLY A 24 12.71 -8.83 -26.92
N PRO A 25 12.48 -9.38 -25.72
CA PRO A 25 11.61 -8.73 -24.73
C PRO A 25 12.17 -7.35 -24.33
N LEU A 26 13.49 -7.27 -24.17
CA LEU A 26 14.17 -6.06 -23.71
C LEU A 26 14.15 -4.92 -24.74
N LEU A 27 14.32 -5.25 -26.02
CA LEU A 27 14.30 -4.32 -27.15
C LEU A 27 12.87 -3.89 -27.50
N ALA A 28 11.87 -4.76 -27.30
CA ALA A 28 10.47 -4.45 -27.56
C ALA A 28 9.81 -3.61 -26.44
N SER A 29 10.30 -3.74 -25.20
CA SER A 29 9.83 -2.94 -24.06
C SER A 29 10.07 -1.42 -24.19
N GLY A 30 11.00 -1.01 -25.08
CA GLY A 30 11.42 0.39 -25.23
C GLY A 30 10.61 1.21 -26.23
N SER A 31 9.85 0.57 -27.13
CA SER A 31 9.10 1.27 -28.20
C SER A 31 7.59 1.01 -28.19
N GLU A 32 7.11 -0.06 -27.56
CA GLU A 32 5.67 -0.44 -27.59
C GLU A 32 5.05 -0.71 -26.20
N GLY A 33 5.74 -0.39 -25.10
CA GLY A 33 5.20 -0.65 -23.75
C GLY A 33 5.06 -2.14 -23.41
N GLU A 34 5.83 -3.02 -24.06
CA GLU A 34 5.77 -4.46 -23.81
C GLU A 34 6.33 -4.84 -22.42
N ASN A 35 5.53 -5.59 -21.63
CA ASN A 35 5.94 -6.18 -20.36
C ASN A 35 6.93 -7.34 -20.61
N ILE A 36 8.02 -7.35 -19.84
CA ILE A 36 9.16 -8.26 -20.01
C ILE A 36 9.16 -9.46 -19.07
N GLY A 37 8.08 -9.60 -18.29
CA GLY A 37 7.86 -10.61 -17.29
C GLY A 37 8.41 -10.17 -15.94
N HIS A 38 7.67 -10.46 -14.88
CA HIS A 38 7.97 -10.07 -13.51
C HIS A 38 7.73 -11.23 -12.55
N VAL A 39 8.37 -11.18 -11.38
CA VAL A 39 8.13 -12.11 -10.29
C VAL A 39 8.11 -11.32 -8.98
N ASN A 40 7.13 -11.63 -8.12
CA ASN A 40 7.11 -11.17 -6.74
C ASN A 40 6.84 -12.34 -5.79
N PHE A 41 7.16 -12.12 -4.51
CA PHE A 41 6.64 -12.89 -3.40
C PHE A 41 5.66 -12.07 -2.57
N THR A 42 4.66 -12.76 -2.04
CA THR A 42 3.90 -12.33 -0.88
C THR A 42 4.08 -13.39 0.20
N ILE A 43 4.75 -13.03 1.30
CA ILE A 43 4.93 -13.93 2.43
C ILE A 43 4.05 -13.43 3.57
N GLU A 44 3.12 -14.26 4.02
CA GLU A 44 2.27 -13.96 5.18
C GLU A 44 2.71 -14.86 6.34
N ILE A 45 3.05 -14.25 7.48
CA ILE A 45 3.50 -14.93 8.70
C ILE A 45 2.73 -14.37 9.90
N ASP A 46 2.21 -15.25 10.74
CA ASP A 46 1.45 -14.87 11.95
C ASP A 46 2.24 -15.04 13.25
N GLU A 47 1.75 -14.41 14.31
CA GLU A 47 2.44 -14.35 15.62
C GLU A 47 2.64 -15.72 16.29
N ARG A 48 2.02 -16.80 15.78
CA ARG A 48 2.23 -18.17 16.28
C ARG A 48 3.56 -18.73 15.79
N SER A 49 4.09 -18.24 14.67
CA SER A 49 5.44 -18.55 14.16
C SER A 49 6.47 -17.59 14.76
N LYS A 50 6.64 -17.63 16.09
CA LYS A 50 7.44 -16.65 16.86
C LYS A 50 8.77 -16.28 16.21
N THR A 51 9.56 -17.27 15.80
CA THR A 51 10.90 -17.01 15.23
C THR A 51 10.86 -16.22 13.94
N SER A 52 9.90 -16.51 13.06
CA SER A 52 9.75 -15.83 11.78
C SER A 52 9.07 -14.48 11.95
N PHE A 53 8.09 -14.40 12.87
CA PHE A 53 7.39 -13.18 13.20
C PHE A 53 8.32 -12.15 13.86
N ASP A 54 9.07 -12.54 14.89
CA ASP A 54 10.05 -11.68 15.56
C ASP A 54 11.14 -11.20 14.57
N PHE A 55 11.59 -12.07 13.66
CA PHE A 55 12.53 -11.70 12.61
C PHE A 55 11.98 -10.60 11.69
N ILE A 56 10.70 -10.67 11.33
CA ILE A 56 10.05 -9.63 10.52
C ILE A 56 9.94 -8.35 11.32
N GLU A 57 9.59 -8.39 12.61
CA GLU A 57 9.53 -7.18 13.44
C GLU A 57 10.88 -6.48 13.52
N ASP A 58 11.97 -7.24 13.67
CA ASP A 58 13.35 -6.71 13.71
C ASP A 58 13.79 -6.10 12.37
N HIS A 59 13.27 -6.59 11.24
CA HIS A 59 13.65 -6.16 9.89
C HIS A 59 12.51 -5.50 9.10
N ALA A 60 11.49 -4.99 9.79
CA ALA A 60 10.22 -4.58 9.18
C ALA A 60 10.40 -3.50 8.08
N LEU A 61 11.29 -2.54 8.33
CA LEU A 61 11.63 -1.48 7.38
C LEU A 61 12.37 -2.03 6.16
N GLU A 62 13.32 -2.93 6.36
CA GLU A 62 14.09 -3.52 5.27
C GLU A 62 13.24 -4.44 4.40
N LEU A 63 12.25 -5.11 5.00
CA LEU A 63 11.36 -6.03 4.30
C LEU A 63 10.12 -5.35 3.70
N ASN A 64 9.86 -4.08 4.01
CA ASN A 64 8.60 -3.39 3.70
C ASN A 64 7.36 -4.13 4.26
N ALA A 65 7.48 -4.67 5.48
CA ALA A 65 6.43 -5.48 6.10
C ALA A 65 5.16 -4.64 6.39
N LYS A 66 4.00 -5.19 6.06
CA LYS A 66 2.68 -4.60 6.32
C LYS A 66 2.00 -5.39 7.44
N LYS A 67 1.71 -4.73 8.56
CA LYS A 67 1.00 -5.35 9.71
C LYS A 67 -0.49 -5.46 9.41
N THR A 68 -1.07 -6.62 9.72
CA THR A 68 -2.50 -6.92 9.54
C THR A 68 -3.02 -7.83 10.66
N LEU A 69 -4.32 -8.16 10.61
CA LEU A 69 -4.97 -9.12 11.49
C LEU A 69 -5.55 -10.25 10.64
N LEU A 70 -5.32 -11.50 11.07
CA LEU A 70 -5.81 -12.70 10.41
C LEU A 70 -6.78 -13.44 11.34
N VAL A 71 -7.86 -13.99 10.78
CA VAL A 71 -8.79 -14.85 11.51
C VAL A 71 -8.39 -16.31 11.28
N VAL A 72 -8.00 -17.01 12.34
CA VAL A 72 -7.55 -18.41 12.26
C VAL A 72 -8.41 -19.32 13.13
N ALA A 73 -8.72 -20.51 12.62
CA ALA A 73 -9.42 -21.54 13.36
C ALA A 73 -8.49 -22.22 14.38
N THR A 74 -8.90 -22.26 15.66
CA THR A 74 -8.14 -22.94 16.72
C THR A 74 -9.03 -23.95 17.45
N LYS A 75 -8.43 -25.08 17.88
CA LYS A 75 -9.13 -26.08 18.69
C LYS A 75 -9.32 -25.54 20.11
N GLU A 76 -10.51 -25.69 20.68
CA GLU A 76 -10.73 -25.36 22.09
C GLU A 76 -9.80 -26.20 22.99
N PRO A 77 -9.18 -25.60 24.02
CA PRO A 77 -8.52 -26.38 25.05
C PRO A 77 -9.56 -27.30 25.67
N LYS A 78 -9.29 -28.61 25.67
CA LYS A 78 -10.17 -29.61 26.29
C LYS A 78 -10.35 -29.28 27.77
N ILE A 79 -11.44 -28.60 28.12
CA ILE A 79 -11.95 -28.63 29.47
C ILE A 79 -12.43 -30.07 29.67
N SER A 80 -11.81 -30.77 30.59
CA SER A 80 -12.10 -32.16 30.95
C SER A 80 -13.52 -32.29 31.49
N SER A 81 -14.52 -32.33 30.60
CA SER A 81 -15.85 -32.83 30.90
C SER A 81 -16.08 -34.09 30.07
N LEU A 82 -16.45 -35.16 30.77
CA LEU A 82 -16.40 -36.54 30.30
C LEU A 82 -17.40 -36.88 29.18
N ASN A 83 -18.10 -35.90 28.62
CA ASN A 83 -19.10 -36.06 27.56
C ASN A 83 -19.08 -34.79 26.71
N SER A 84 -18.36 -34.76 25.59
CA SER A 84 -18.41 -33.59 24.70
C SER A 84 -18.41 -34.00 23.23
N GLU A 85 -19.36 -33.40 22.52
CA GLU A 85 -19.46 -33.33 21.06
C GLU A 85 -18.10 -33.05 20.37
N PRO A 86 -17.97 -33.39 19.07
CA PRO A 86 -16.73 -33.17 18.34
C PRO A 86 -16.23 -31.72 18.50
N PRO A 87 -14.92 -31.51 18.68
CA PRO A 87 -14.37 -30.19 18.99
C PRO A 87 -14.72 -29.19 17.89
N HIS A 88 -15.59 -28.24 18.20
CA HIS A 88 -15.89 -27.13 17.30
C HIS A 88 -14.66 -26.21 17.22
N LEU A 89 -14.23 -25.91 16.00
CA LEU A 89 -13.17 -24.92 15.76
C LEU A 89 -13.72 -23.53 16.08
N LYS A 90 -13.04 -22.78 16.96
CA LYS A 90 -13.36 -21.38 17.21
C LYS A 90 -12.41 -20.47 16.42
N PRO A 91 -12.93 -19.43 15.73
CA PRO A 91 -12.07 -18.43 15.13
C PRO A 91 -11.43 -17.58 16.22
N ILE A 92 -10.12 -17.36 16.11
CA ILE A 92 -9.38 -16.36 16.89
C ILE A 92 -8.79 -15.34 15.92
N ILE A 93 -8.63 -14.12 16.39
CA ILE A 93 -7.93 -13.07 15.64
C ILE A 93 -6.49 -13.07 16.12
N VAL A 94 -5.54 -13.19 15.19
CA VAL A 94 -4.09 -13.14 15.46
C VAL A 94 -3.46 -12.01 14.66
N LYS A 95 -2.34 -11.49 15.16
CA LYS A 95 -1.50 -10.58 14.36
C LYS A 95 -0.82 -11.36 13.24
N SER A 96 -0.76 -10.73 12.07
CA SER A 96 -0.11 -11.28 10.87
C SER A 96 0.67 -10.18 10.18
N ASP A 97 1.87 -10.49 9.71
CA ASP A 97 2.71 -9.60 8.93
C ASP A 97 2.79 -10.12 7.49
N ILE A 98 2.51 -9.22 6.54
CA ILE A 98 2.61 -9.48 5.11
C ILE A 98 3.87 -8.81 4.58
N VAL A 99 4.78 -9.60 4.02
CA VAL A 99 6.02 -9.15 3.40
C VAL A 99 5.90 -9.26 1.88
N PRO A 100 5.55 -8.17 1.18
CA PRO A 100 5.61 -8.12 -0.27
C PRO A 100 7.06 -7.89 -0.73
N HIS A 101 7.51 -8.66 -1.72
CA HIS A 101 8.83 -8.48 -2.30
C HIS A 101 8.81 -8.67 -3.81
N SER A 102 8.94 -7.57 -4.53
CA SER A 102 9.21 -7.58 -5.95
C SER A 102 10.66 -7.92 -6.23
N PHE A 103 10.97 -8.66 -7.31
CA PHE A 103 12.35 -8.84 -7.78
C PHE A 103 12.70 -7.90 -8.95
N TRP A 104 12.00 -6.77 -9.07
CA TRP A 104 12.22 -5.75 -10.08
C TRP A 104 13.00 -4.56 -9.53
N PRO A 105 13.88 -3.94 -10.33
CA PRO A 105 14.49 -2.67 -9.96
C PRO A 105 13.47 -1.51 -10.05
N GLU A 106 13.51 -0.51 -9.15
CA GLU A 106 12.60 0.67 -9.21
C GLU A 106 12.62 1.31 -10.58
N LYS A 107 13.83 1.46 -11.14
CA LYS A 107 14.04 2.09 -12.43
C LYS A 107 14.22 1.00 -13.45
N LYS A 108 13.35 1.04 -14.47
CA LYS A 108 13.49 0.22 -15.66
C LYS A 108 14.92 0.39 -16.22
N PRO A 109 15.74 -0.68 -16.30
CA PRO A 109 17.13 -0.52 -16.68
C PRO A 109 17.22 -0.07 -18.14
N THR A 110 18.11 0.86 -18.42
CA THR A 110 18.36 1.33 -19.79
C THR A 110 19.15 0.29 -20.58
N LYS A 111 19.09 0.35 -21.93
CA LYS A 111 19.80 -0.59 -22.82
C LYS A 111 21.30 -0.76 -22.51
N LYS A 112 21.94 0.26 -21.92
CA LYS A 112 23.37 0.24 -21.55
C LYS A 112 23.64 -0.46 -20.21
N GLU A 113 22.67 -0.48 -19.30
CA GLU A 113 22.79 -1.02 -17.94
C GLU A 113 22.47 -2.53 -17.87
N VAL A 114 21.82 -3.07 -18.90
CA VAL A 114 21.50 -4.50 -19.09
C VAL A 114 22.69 -5.43 -18.86
N ILE A 115 23.90 -4.96 -19.21
CA ILE A 115 25.15 -5.75 -19.15
C ILE A 115 25.94 -5.46 -17.87
N LYS A 116 25.89 -4.23 -17.34
CA LYS A 116 26.70 -3.79 -16.20
C LYS A 116 26.01 -3.92 -14.85
N GLY A 117 24.72 -4.20 -14.85
CA GLY A 117 23.91 -4.29 -13.65
C GLY A 117 23.45 -2.92 -13.17
N THR A 118 22.29 -2.88 -12.51
CA THR A 118 21.77 -1.69 -11.82
C THR A 118 21.66 -2.00 -10.33
N GLN A 119 22.00 -1.01 -9.50
CA GLN A 119 21.74 -1.09 -8.07
C GLN A 119 20.26 -1.40 -7.87
N PRO A 120 19.95 -2.47 -7.15
CA PRO A 120 18.59 -2.91 -7.05
C PRO A 120 17.89 -2.03 -6.01
N SER A 121 16.76 -1.45 -6.38
CA SER A 121 15.87 -0.82 -5.41
C SER A 121 14.55 -1.55 -5.49
N PHE A 122 14.24 -2.26 -4.41
CA PHE A 122 13.13 -3.19 -4.35
C PHE A 122 11.90 -2.41 -3.92
N ASN A 123 10.99 -2.22 -4.87
CA ASN A 123 9.74 -1.52 -4.62
C ASN A 123 8.67 -2.49 -4.10
N THR A 124 7.57 -1.95 -3.56
CA THR A 124 6.39 -2.78 -3.32
C THR A 124 5.73 -3.13 -4.66
N HIS A 125 5.00 -4.24 -4.70
CA HIS A 125 4.28 -4.67 -5.89
C HIS A 125 3.45 -3.55 -6.52
N GLU A 126 2.76 -2.76 -5.69
CA GLU A 126 1.93 -1.64 -6.13
C GLU A 126 2.74 -0.60 -6.93
N ASN A 127 3.99 -0.35 -6.57
CA ASN A 127 4.82 0.63 -7.26
C ASN A 127 5.36 0.12 -8.61
N ASP A 128 5.57 -1.18 -8.76
CA ASP A 128 5.97 -1.75 -10.05
C ASP A 128 4.82 -1.79 -11.06
N MET A 129 3.61 -1.97 -10.54
CA MET A 129 2.39 -1.91 -11.34
C MET A 129 2.19 -0.50 -11.92
N ILE A 130 2.38 0.53 -11.11
CA ILE A 130 2.35 1.94 -11.52
C ILE A 130 3.37 2.26 -12.62
N ASN A 131 4.55 1.62 -12.59
CA ASN A 131 5.61 1.84 -13.56
C ASN A 131 5.35 1.18 -14.93
N GLU A 132 4.46 0.19 -15.01
CA GLU A 132 4.16 -0.53 -16.26
C GLU A 132 2.89 -0.04 -16.97
N ASP A 133 1.95 0.61 -16.26
CA ASP A 133 0.66 0.97 -16.84
C ASP A 133 0.65 2.40 -17.43
N SER A 134 0.65 2.48 -18.77
CA SER A 134 0.26 3.68 -19.51
C SER A 134 -1.08 3.51 -20.24
N LEU A 135 -1.88 2.48 -19.93
CA LEU A 135 -3.17 2.23 -20.58
C LEU A 135 -4.28 1.89 -19.58
N ARG A 136 -5.51 2.20 -20.02
CA ARG A 136 -6.63 2.62 -19.18
C ARG A 136 -7.02 1.59 -18.10
N PRO A 137 -7.23 2.04 -16.85
CA PRO A 137 -7.68 1.18 -15.76
C PRO A 137 -9.04 0.55 -16.08
N MET A 138 -9.22 -0.70 -15.66
CA MET A 138 -10.50 -1.40 -15.75
C MET A 138 -11.47 -0.79 -14.73
N VAL A 139 -12.56 -0.21 -15.23
CA VAL A 139 -13.61 0.40 -14.40
C VAL A 139 -14.59 -0.70 -13.99
N ILE A 140 -14.60 -1.06 -12.70
CA ILE A 140 -15.65 -1.90 -12.12
C ILE A 140 -16.69 -0.96 -11.50
N GLU A 141 -17.90 -0.93 -12.04
CA GLU A 141 -18.97 -0.03 -11.56
C GLU A 141 -19.66 -0.62 -10.32
N HIS A 142 -19.58 0.08 -9.17
CA HIS A 142 -20.24 -0.31 -7.93
C HIS A 142 -20.95 0.84 -7.19
N ARG A 143 -21.84 0.45 -6.26
CA ARG A 143 -22.97 1.21 -5.69
C ARG A 143 -22.70 2.69 -5.38
N THR A 144 -23.47 3.55 -6.03
CA THR A 144 -23.52 5.02 -5.93
C THR A 144 -23.60 5.59 -4.50
N SER A 145 -24.10 4.83 -3.52
CA SER A 145 -24.43 5.39 -2.19
C SER A 145 -23.23 5.87 -1.36
N ALA A 146 -22.03 5.30 -1.55
CA ALA A 146 -20.84 5.72 -0.79
C ALA A 146 -20.24 7.04 -1.34
N LEU A 147 -20.33 7.25 -2.65
CA LEU A 147 -19.88 8.49 -3.28
C LEU A 147 -20.83 9.65 -3.00
N GLU A 148 -22.14 9.38 -3.00
CA GLU A 148 -23.17 10.36 -2.61
C GLU A 148 -22.97 10.89 -1.18
N GLU A 149 -22.56 10.04 -0.24
CA GLU A 149 -22.25 10.45 1.13
C GLU A 149 -21.03 11.38 1.21
N VAL A 150 -19.96 11.05 0.48
CA VAL A 150 -18.76 11.91 0.39
C VAL A 150 -19.08 13.26 -0.26
N VAL A 151 -19.94 13.27 -1.28
CA VAL A 151 -20.40 14.51 -1.93
C VAL A 151 -21.22 15.37 -0.97
N ARG A 152 -22.11 14.78 -0.14
CA ARG A 152 -22.84 15.52 0.90
C ARG A 152 -21.90 16.18 1.90
N GLU A 153 -20.90 15.44 2.40
CA GLU A 153 -19.90 15.99 3.34
C GLU A 153 -19.06 17.11 2.70
N LYS A 154 -18.75 17.01 1.40
CA LYS A 154 -18.04 18.06 0.65
C LYS A 154 -18.85 19.35 0.54
N ASN A 155 -20.15 19.24 0.31
CA ASN A 155 -21.05 20.39 0.30
C ASN A 155 -21.12 21.04 1.68
N GLN A 156 -21.26 20.25 2.75
CA GLN A 156 -21.23 20.76 4.13
C GLN A 156 -19.90 21.46 4.46
N ASN A 157 -18.77 20.91 4.02
CA ASN A 157 -17.48 21.57 4.18
C ASN A 157 -17.40 22.91 3.43
N THR A 158 -18.02 23.00 2.24
CA THR A 158 -18.07 24.23 1.44
C THR A 158 -18.89 25.32 2.13
N ASP A 159 -20.02 24.94 2.73
CA ASP A 159 -20.85 25.84 3.51
C ASP A 159 -20.06 26.39 4.73
N LEU A 160 -19.31 25.52 5.42
CA LEU A 160 -18.44 25.93 6.54
C LEU A 160 -17.34 26.91 6.12
N TYR A 161 -16.72 26.72 4.95
CA TYR A 161 -15.72 27.66 4.42
C TYR A 161 -16.34 29.04 4.12
N SER A 162 -17.58 29.06 3.65
CA SER A 162 -18.31 30.30 3.40
C SER A 162 -18.59 31.05 4.72
N GLU A 163 -18.99 30.32 5.77
CA GLU A 163 -19.18 30.89 7.11
C GLU A 163 -17.86 31.46 7.69
N ILE A 164 -16.75 30.73 7.55
CA ILE A 164 -15.43 31.20 7.99
C ILE A 164 -15.05 32.50 7.27
N SER A 165 -15.26 32.59 5.95
CA SER A 165 -14.97 33.79 5.17
C SER A 165 -15.81 34.99 5.61
N ASP A 166 -17.09 34.77 5.92
CA ASP A 166 -17.99 35.81 6.40
C ASP A 166 -17.59 36.35 7.79
N LEU A 167 -17.12 35.46 8.66
CA LEU A 167 -16.63 35.82 9.99
C LEU A 167 -15.32 36.61 9.93
N ASP A 168 -14.40 36.22 9.04
CA ASP A 168 -13.13 36.93 8.81
C ASP A 168 -13.39 38.39 8.42
N ILE A 169 -14.24 38.61 7.41
CA ILE A 169 -14.64 39.95 6.96
C ILE A 169 -15.31 40.75 8.09
N SER A 170 -16.12 40.09 8.91
CA SER A 170 -16.83 40.75 10.01
C SER A 170 -15.86 41.18 11.12
N LEU A 171 -14.85 40.36 11.44
CA LEU A 171 -13.81 40.67 12.42
C LEU A 171 -12.90 41.81 11.94
N GLU A 172 -12.50 41.83 10.67
CA GLU A 172 -11.73 42.93 10.08
C GLU A 172 -12.50 44.26 10.14
N LYS A 173 -13.78 44.26 9.75
CA LYS A 173 -14.64 45.46 9.82
C LYS A 173 -14.82 45.95 11.24
N ARG A 174 -14.96 45.04 12.21
CA ARG A 174 -15.03 45.39 13.63
C ARG A 174 -13.80 46.18 14.07
N ALA A 175 -12.60 45.70 13.70
CA ALA A 175 -11.35 46.36 14.04
C ALA A 175 -11.24 47.75 13.39
N LEU A 176 -11.63 47.88 12.12
CA LEU A 176 -11.64 49.15 11.40
C LEU A 176 -12.58 50.17 12.05
N PHE A 177 -13.85 49.79 12.26
CA PHE A 177 -14.83 50.71 12.84
C PHE A 177 -14.46 51.12 14.26
N LYS A 178 -13.91 50.20 15.07
CA LYS A 178 -13.43 50.55 16.41
C LYS A 178 -12.35 51.64 16.36
N LYS A 179 -11.40 51.53 15.43
CA LYS A 179 -10.33 52.52 15.25
C LYS A 179 -10.87 53.87 14.75
N GLU A 180 -11.83 53.86 13.84
CA GLU A 180 -12.51 55.09 13.37
C GLU A 180 -13.27 55.77 14.50
N LEU A 181 -13.96 54.99 15.35
CA LEU A 181 -14.68 55.47 16.52
C LEU A 181 -13.75 56.12 17.55
N GLU A 182 -12.62 55.47 17.86
CA GLU A 182 -11.58 56.03 18.74
C GLU A 182 -11.09 57.38 18.22
N LYS A 183 -10.85 57.50 16.90
CA LYS A 183 -10.44 58.76 16.28
C LYS A 183 -11.53 59.83 16.37
N LEU A 184 -12.78 59.49 16.09
CA LEU A 184 -13.90 60.44 16.17
C LEU A 184 -14.13 60.92 17.60
N TYR A 185 -13.94 60.06 18.60
CA TYR A 185 -14.00 60.46 20.01
C TYR A 185 -12.90 61.47 20.36
N THR A 186 -11.66 61.26 19.90
CA THR A 186 -10.59 62.26 20.11
C THR A 186 -10.87 63.58 19.38
N GLU A 187 -11.39 63.54 18.16
CA GLU A 187 -11.73 64.73 17.39
C GLU A 187 -12.91 65.51 18.01
N LYS A 188 -13.85 64.80 18.64
CA LYS A 188 -14.96 65.42 19.38
C LYS A 188 -14.46 66.27 20.56
N GLU A 189 -13.42 65.83 21.26
CA GLU A 189 -12.84 66.54 22.41
C GLU A 189 -12.12 67.83 21.99
N ASP A 190 -11.58 67.88 20.77
CA ASP A 190 -10.79 69.01 20.25
C ASP A 190 -11.63 70.07 19.50
N ILE A 191 -12.92 69.80 19.23
CA ILE A 191 -13.78 70.68 18.42
C ILE A 191 -14.61 71.65 19.29
N ASN A 192 -14.49 72.95 18.98
CA ASN A 192 -15.19 74.03 19.70
C ASN A 192 -16.36 74.66 18.88
N GLU A 193 -16.65 74.16 17.68
CA GLU A 193 -17.71 74.67 16.78
C GLU A 193 -18.94 73.75 16.78
N GLN A 194 -20.12 74.27 17.13
CA GLN A 194 -21.37 73.50 17.27
C GLN A 194 -21.79 72.72 16.01
N GLN A 195 -21.60 73.29 14.80
CA GLN A 195 -21.97 72.61 13.56
C GLN A 195 -21.05 71.43 13.22
N LYS A 196 -19.75 71.56 13.51
CA LYS A 196 -18.78 70.47 13.34
C LYS A 196 -19.02 69.39 14.38
N LEU A 197 -19.30 69.79 15.62
CA LEU A 197 -19.65 68.88 16.71
C LEU A 197 -20.86 68.00 16.34
N HIS A 198 -21.93 68.60 15.79
CA HIS A 198 -23.10 67.84 15.37
C HIS A 198 -22.81 66.79 14.28
N LYS A 199 -21.93 67.11 13.32
CA LYS A 199 -21.51 66.15 12.28
C LYS A 199 -20.71 64.99 12.85
N VAL A 200 -19.82 65.27 13.81
CA VAL A 200 -19.03 64.24 14.48
C VAL A 200 -19.94 63.31 15.30
N GLU A 201 -20.95 63.86 15.98
CA GLU A 201 -21.93 63.06 16.72
C GLU A 201 -22.76 62.13 15.84
N GLN A 202 -23.17 62.60 14.65
CA GLN A 202 -23.84 61.75 13.67
C GLN A 202 -22.95 60.60 13.18
N ALA A 203 -21.66 60.88 12.93
CA ALA A 203 -20.70 59.85 12.53
C ALA A 203 -20.46 58.81 13.65
N ILE A 204 -20.34 59.25 14.91
CA ILE A 204 -20.22 58.36 16.07
C ILE A 204 -21.45 57.43 16.14
N SER A 205 -22.66 57.99 16.09
CA SER A 205 -23.89 57.20 16.14
C SER A 205 -23.97 56.15 15.03
N TYR A 206 -23.54 56.50 13.82
CA TYR A 206 -23.50 55.58 12.69
C TYR A 206 -22.55 54.40 12.95
N HIS A 207 -21.32 54.68 13.38
CA HIS A 207 -20.32 53.64 13.63
C HIS A 207 -20.69 52.75 14.83
N GLU A 208 -21.35 53.29 15.86
CA GLU A 208 -21.89 52.52 16.98
C GLU A 208 -22.98 51.53 16.54
N GLU A 209 -23.90 51.96 15.67
CA GLU A 209 -24.92 51.07 15.10
C GLU A 209 -24.32 49.95 14.24
N GLU A 210 -23.32 50.27 13.40
CA GLU A 210 -22.64 49.27 12.58
C GLU A 210 -21.84 48.27 13.42
N LEU A 211 -21.16 48.72 14.47
CA LEU A 211 -20.50 47.82 15.42
C LEU A 211 -21.48 46.88 16.09
N LYS A 212 -22.65 47.38 16.52
CA LYS A 212 -23.68 46.55 17.15
C LYS A 212 -24.17 45.45 16.22
N LYS A 213 -24.35 45.74 14.92
CA LYS A 213 -24.72 44.74 13.90
C LYS A 213 -23.62 43.69 13.71
N ILE A 214 -22.36 44.13 13.67
CA ILE A 214 -21.20 43.25 13.52
C ILE A 214 -21.01 42.35 14.75
N GLU A 215 -21.18 42.89 15.96
CA GLU A 215 -21.08 42.12 17.21
C GLU A 215 -22.15 41.03 17.29
N ALA A 216 -23.38 41.33 16.86
CA ALA A 216 -24.43 40.32 16.75
C ALA A 216 -24.08 39.21 15.75
N ARG A 217 -23.41 39.54 14.64
CA ARG A 217 -22.98 38.56 13.61
C ARG A 217 -21.82 37.70 14.07
N ILE A 218 -20.86 38.29 14.79
CA ILE A 218 -19.71 37.57 15.35
C ILE A 218 -20.13 36.69 16.55
N ASN A 219 -21.21 37.06 17.24
CA ASN A 219 -21.81 36.28 18.32
C ASN A 219 -20.81 35.83 19.40
N GLY A 220 -19.94 36.75 19.81
CA GLY A 220 -18.93 36.51 20.86
C GLY A 220 -17.70 35.72 20.44
N ARG A 221 -17.60 35.29 19.17
CA ARG A 221 -16.39 34.63 18.64
C ARG A 221 -15.22 35.62 18.55
N ASP A 222 -14.02 35.16 18.87
CA ASP A 222 -12.81 35.96 18.72
C ASP A 222 -11.87 35.42 17.63
N GLU A 223 -10.72 36.08 17.49
CA GLU A 223 -9.71 35.73 16.49
C GLU A 223 -9.10 34.33 16.72
N LYS A 224 -9.07 33.86 17.98
CA LYS A 224 -8.60 32.51 18.31
C LYS A 224 -9.64 31.46 17.96
N ASP A 225 -10.92 31.76 18.15
CA ASP A 225 -12.02 30.90 17.72
C ASP A 225 -12.02 30.75 16.18
N LEU A 226 -11.76 31.84 15.46
CA LEU A 226 -11.63 31.81 14.01
C LEU A 226 -10.45 30.94 13.57
N GLU A 227 -9.29 31.08 14.22
CA GLU A 227 -8.10 30.28 13.88
C GLU A 227 -8.33 28.79 14.14
N LYS A 228 -9.01 28.47 15.25
CA LYS A 228 -9.44 27.09 15.55
C LYS A 228 -10.37 26.55 14.45
N LEU A 229 -11.38 27.33 14.03
CA LEU A 229 -12.29 26.94 12.96
C LEU A 229 -11.57 26.73 11.62
N LYS A 230 -10.60 27.59 11.28
CA LYS A 230 -9.74 27.44 10.09
C LYS A 230 -8.96 26.13 10.14
N SER A 231 -8.37 25.78 11.29
CA SER A 231 -7.63 24.53 11.48
C SER A 231 -8.52 23.28 11.36
N GLU A 232 -9.72 23.31 11.97
CA GLU A 232 -10.68 22.20 11.90
C GLU A 232 -11.22 22.01 10.47
N ALA A 233 -11.51 23.10 9.76
CA ALA A 233 -11.96 23.05 8.37
C ALA A 233 -10.89 22.46 7.43
N LEU A 234 -9.61 22.78 7.68
CA LEU A 234 -8.48 22.21 6.95
C LEU A 234 -8.40 20.70 7.16
N LEU A 235 -8.43 20.25 8.42
CA LEU A 235 -8.41 18.82 8.76
C LEU A 235 -9.58 18.05 8.15
N ARG A 236 -10.80 18.63 8.19
CA ARG A 236 -11.98 18.04 7.55
C ARG A 236 -11.82 17.92 6.04
N LYS A 237 -11.31 18.97 5.37
CA LYS A 237 -11.04 18.94 3.93
C LYS A 237 -10.03 17.86 3.58
N GLU A 238 -8.93 17.75 4.32
CA GLU A 238 -7.92 16.71 4.10
C GLU A 238 -8.46 15.30 4.35
N TYR A 239 -9.26 15.12 5.40
CA TYR A 239 -9.90 13.83 5.70
C TYR A 239 -10.91 13.44 4.62
N THR A 240 -11.82 14.34 4.23
CA THR A 240 -12.80 14.09 3.17
C THR A 240 -12.12 13.86 1.83
N ALA A 241 -11.04 14.57 1.50
CA ALA A 241 -10.26 14.33 0.28
C ALA A 241 -9.58 12.96 0.28
N ARG A 242 -8.96 12.55 1.39
CA ARG A 242 -8.38 11.21 1.54
C ARG A 242 -9.43 10.11 1.47
N ARG A 243 -10.60 10.32 2.07
CA ARG A 243 -11.74 9.38 1.99
C ARG A 243 -12.34 9.34 0.58
N GLU A 244 -12.44 10.48 -0.11
CA GLU A 244 -12.86 10.56 -1.52
C GLU A 244 -11.89 9.78 -2.40
N GLN A 245 -10.58 9.99 -2.22
CA GLN A 245 -9.53 9.28 -2.94
C GLN A 245 -9.51 7.79 -2.59
N TYR A 246 -9.68 7.42 -1.32
CA TYR A 246 -9.83 6.03 -0.91
C TYR A 246 -11.04 5.39 -1.57
N VAL A 247 -12.23 6.00 -1.52
CA VAL A 247 -13.43 5.46 -2.19
C VAL A 247 -13.24 5.38 -3.70
N LYS A 248 -12.57 6.37 -4.30
CA LYS A 248 -12.22 6.38 -5.73
C LYS A 248 -11.17 5.35 -6.10
N ASN A 249 -10.27 4.96 -5.20
CA ASN A 249 -9.15 4.06 -5.50
C ASN A 249 -9.35 2.65 -4.92
N ARG A 250 -10.30 2.45 -4.00
CA ARG A 250 -10.55 1.18 -3.30
C ARG A 250 -10.82 0.04 -4.28
N ASP A 251 -11.54 0.37 -5.35
CA ASP A 251 -12.01 -0.59 -6.34
C ASP A 251 -11.19 -0.50 -7.65
N PHE A 252 -10.12 0.30 -7.66
CA PHE A 252 -9.15 0.41 -8.75
C PHE A 252 -7.82 -0.15 -8.25
N THR A 253 -7.50 -1.38 -8.63
CA THR A 253 -6.11 -1.81 -8.59
C THR A 253 -5.45 -1.24 -9.84
N GLU A 254 -4.47 -0.35 -9.67
CA GLU A 254 -3.60 0.13 -10.76
C GLU A 254 -2.63 -0.98 -11.19
N GLY A 255 -3.18 -2.16 -11.45
CA GLY A 255 -2.43 -3.39 -11.49
C GLY A 255 -3.08 -4.54 -12.24
N ARG A 256 -2.28 -5.17 -13.10
CA ARG A 256 -2.59 -6.42 -13.78
C ARG A 256 -2.37 -7.61 -12.84
N HIS A 257 -3.38 -8.46 -12.67
CA HIS A 257 -3.23 -9.72 -11.93
C HIS A 257 -2.08 -10.58 -12.50
N PRO A 258 -1.36 -11.33 -11.64
CA PRO A 258 -0.36 -12.26 -12.13
C PRO A 258 -1.01 -13.31 -13.03
N GLU A 259 -0.34 -13.68 -14.12
CA GLU A 259 -0.81 -14.79 -14.94
C GLU A 259 -0.76 -16.11 -14.17
N HIS A 260 0.12 -16.22 -13.19
CA HIS A 260 0.21 -17.35 -12.29
C HIS A 260 0.54 -16.93 -10.86
N SER A 261 -0.29 -17.38 -9.91
CA SER A 261 0.03 -17.42 -8.49
C SER A 261 0.24 -18.89 -8.10
N ILE A 262 1.36 -19.18 -7.43
CA ILE A 262 1.72 -20.52 -6.98
C ILE A 262 1.99 -20.45 -5.48
N ILE A 263 1.36 -21.34 -4.71
CA ILE A 263 1.44 -21.31 -3.25
C ILE A 263 2.40 -22.41 -2.78
N LEU A 264 3.44 -22.01 -2.06
CA LEU A 264 4.37 -22.94 -1.43
C LEU A 264 4.05 -23.06 0.06
N PRO A 265 3.93 -24.30 0.58
CA PRO A 265 3.66 -24.51 2.00
C PRO A 265 4.86 -24.09 2.83
N THR A 266 4.59 -23.45 3.96
CA THR A 266 5.56 -23.02 4.98
C THR A 266 5.38 -23.82 6.26
N GLN A 267 6.23 -23.59 7.26
CA GLN A 267 6.11 -24.29 8.54
C GLN A 267 4.71 -24.10 9.16
N GLU A 268 4.14 -22.90 9.04
CA GLU A 268 2.79 -22.55 9.50
C GLU A 268 1.67 -23.38 8.87
N SER A 269 1.90 -23.95 7.69
CA SER A 269 0.90 -24.82 7.05
C SER A 269 0.66 -26.12 7.83
N GLY A 270 1.52 -26.43 8.81
CA GLY A 270 1.42 -27.65 9.62
C GLY A 270 1.74 -28.92 8.82
N LEU A 271 2.31 -28.77 7.62
CA LEU A 271 2.71 -29.86 6.75
C LEU A 271 4.12 -30.33 7.11
N VAL A 272 4.43 -31.59 6.82
CA VAL A 272 5.74 -32.18 7.15
C VAL A 272 6.83 -31.66 6.21
N TYR A 273 6.51 -31.55 4.92
CA TYR A 273 7.40 -31.03 3.91
C TYR A 273 6.96 -29.62 3.49
N TYR A 274 7.79 -28.64 3.82
CA TYR A 274 7.54 -27.22 3.58
C TYR A 274 8.85 -26.51 3.21
N VAL A 275 8.74 -25.33 2.62
CA VAL A 275 9.90 -24.44 2.42
C VAL A 275 10.07 -23.55 3.65
N ASP A 276 11.31 -23.42 4.12
CA ASP A 276 11.67 -22.62 5.30
C ASP A 276 11.57 -21.12 4.98
N GLU A 277 10.50 -20.49 5.49
CA GLU A 277 10.21 -19.08 5.27
C GLU A 277 11.29 -18.15 5.82
N LEU A 278 11.91 -18.50 6.96
CA LEU A 278 12.94 -17.67 7.60
C LEU A 278 14.21 -17.64 6.75
N LYS A 279 14.61 -18.78 6.19
CA LYS A 279 15.74 -18.84 5.24
C LYS A 279 15.43 -18.07 3.95
N ILE A 280 14.18 -18.06 3.50
CA ILE A 280 13.76 -17.30 2.32
C ILE A 280 13.82 -15.80 2.60
N LEU A 281 13.31 -15.33 3.75
CA LEU A 281 13.38 -13.93 4.16
C LEU A 281 14.83 -13.42 4.27
N ASN A 282 15.71 -14.23 4.86
CA ASN A 282 17.15 -13.90 4.89
C ASN A 282 17.75 -13.82 3.48
N ALA A 283 17.42 -14.78 2.61
CA ALA A 283 17.88 -14.76 1.23
C ALA A 283 17.34 -13.55 0.45
N MET A 284 16.12 -13.09 0.75
CA MET A 284 15.59 -11.84 0.18
C MET A 284 16.44 -10.64 0.59
N LEU A 285 16.82 -10.51 1.87
CA LEU A 285 17.72 -9.44 2.33
C LEU A 285 19.12 -9.54 1.69
N GLU A 286 19.63 -10.74 1.42
CA GLU A 286 20.89 -10.94 0.70
C GLU A 286 20.77 -10.52 -0.78
N GLU A 287 19.72 -10.94 -1.47
CA GLU A 287 19.43 -10.54 -2.85
C GLU A 287 19.26 -9.02 -2.95
N ARG A 288 18.79 -8.36 -1.88
CA ARG A 288 18.68 -6.91 -1.84
C ARG A 288 20.00 -6.17 -2.07
N LYS A 289 21.13 -6.85 -1.83
CA LYS A 289 22.48 -6.28 -1.95
C LYS A 289 23.13 -6.59 -3.31
N GLN A 290 22.49 -7.36 -4.18
CA GLN A 290 23.09 -7.80 -5.45
C GLN A 290 22.59 -6.98 -6.65
N ASP A 291 23.51 -6.51 -7.48
CA ASP A 291 23.16 -5.76 -8.70
C ASP A 291 22.26 -6.55 -9.65
N TYR A 292 21.11 -5.97 -10.01
CA TYR A 292 20.16 -6.57 -10.93
C TYR A 292 20.75 -6.62 -12.34
N SER A 293 20.73 -7.80 -12.97
CA SER A 293 21.18 -8.00 -14.35
C SER A 293 20.22 -8.90 -15.11
N PHE A 294 19.70 -8.43 -16.24
CA PHE A 294 18.77 -9.20 -17.07
C PHE A 294 19.25 -10.59 -17.48
N LEU A 295 20.56 -10.78 -17.65
CA LEU A 295 21.13 -12.03 -18.12
C LEU A 295 21.50 -12.99 -17.00
N PHE A 296 22.06 -12.47 -15.89
CA PHE A 296 22.69 -13.31 -14.86
C PHE A 296 22.03 -13.18 -13.49
N ASN A 297 21.37 -12.06 -13.22
CA ASN A 297 20.75 -11.74 -11.95
C ASN A 297 19.38 -11.06 -12.15
N ASN A 298 18.49 -11.73 -12.88
CA ASN A 298 17.16 -11.23 -13.18
C ASN A 298 16.13 -11.70 -12.16
N CYS A 299 14.91 -11.15 -12.23
CA CYS A 299 13.84 -11.41 -11.30
C CYS A 299 13.56 -12.91 -11.10
N ALA A 300 13.55 -13.68 -12.19
CA ALA A 300 13.32 -15.12 -12.15
C ALA A 300 14.47 -15.88 -11.46
N SER A 301 15.72 -15.49 -11.72
CA SER A 301 16.89 -16.11 -11.09
C SER A 301 16.99 -15.78 -9.60
N SER A 302 16.69 -14.53 -9.20
CA SER A 302 16.67 -14.09 -7.79
C SER A 302 15.59 -14.82 -7.01
N ALA A 303 14.35 -14.84 -7.52
CA ALA A 303 13.26 -15.59 -6.91
C ALA A 303 13.63 -17.07 -6.73
N LYS A 304 14.20 -17.70 -7.75
CA LYS A 304 14.66 -19.10 -7.65
C LYS A 304 15.74 -19.30 -6.59
N ARG A 305 16.72 -18.38 -6.48
CA ARG A 305 17.76 -18.45 -5.43
C ARG A 305 17.16 -18.34 -4.03
N CYS A 306 16.22 -17.43 -3.82
CA CYS A 306 15.52 -17.31 -2.55
C CYS A 306 14.78 -18.62 -2.19
N ILE A 307 13.95 -19.16 -3.10
CA ILE A 307 13.21 -20.41 -2.81
C ILE A 307 14.17 -21.57 -2.55
N LEU A 308 15.27 -21.69 -3.30
CA LEU A 308 16.27 -22.74 -3.09
C LEU A 308 16.94 -22.68 -1.71
N LYS A 309 17.06 -21.49 -1.10
CA LYS A 309 17.58 -21.32 0.27
C LYS A 309 16.58 -21.82 1.32
N GLY A 310 15.29 -21.75 1.04
CA GLY A 310 14.23 -22.35 1.85
C GLY A 310 14.17 -23.86 1.78
N ILE A 311 14.88 -24.51 0.85
CA ILE A 311 14.93 -25.98 0.73
C ILE A 311 16.17 -26.49 1.46
N ASP A 312 15.96 -27.01 2.67
CA ASP A 312 17.02 -27.68 3.44
C ASP A 312 17.47 -29.00 2.83
N ASP A 313 18.56 -29.58 3.37
CA ASP A 313 19.15 -30.82 2.86
C ASP A 313 18.25 -32.05 3.05
N GLY A 314 17.41 -32.05 4.09
CA GLY A 314 16.45 -33.12 4.35
C GLY A 314 15.36 -33.16 3.30
N LEU A 315 14.70 -32.02 3.08
CA LEU A 315 13.70 -31.84 2.04
C LEU A 315 14.30 -32.09 0.64
N ARG A 316 15.50 -31.59 0.38
CA ARG A 316 16.21 -31.82 -0.88
C ARG A 316 16.42 -33.31 -1.15
N THR A 317 16.77 -34.08 -0.13
CA THR A 317 16.95 -35.54 -0.24
C THR A 317 15.62 -36.22 -0.57
N LYS A 318 14.54 -35.85 0.11
CA LYS A 318 13.19 -36.39 -0.13
C LYS A 318 12.65 -36.04 -1.52
N LEU A 319 12.89 -34.81 -1.98
CA LEU A 319 12.54 -34.38 -3.32
C LEU A 319 13.33 -35.14 -4.41
N LYS A 320 14.58 -35.52 -4.15
CA LYS A 320 15.36 -36.40 -5.05
C LYS A 320 14.82 -37.82 -5.07
N GLU A 321 14.48 -38.38 -3.91
CA GLU A 321 13.81 -39.68 -3.80
C GLU A 321 12.47 -39.70 -4.57
N ALA A 322 11.76 -38.56 -4.58
CA ALA A 322 10.54 -38.36 -5.37
C ALA A 322 10.78 -38.14 -6.88
N GLY A 323 12.02 -38.24 -7.35
CA GLY A 323 12.38 -38.22 -8.77
C GLY A 323 12.91 -36.88 -9.30
N LEU A 324 13.15 -35.87 -8.45
CA LEU A 324 13.76 -34.62 -8.91
C LEU A 324 15.28 -34.76 -9.11
N SER A 325 15.75 -34.38 -10.30
CA SER A 325 17.17 -34.46 -10.63
C SER A 325 18.02 -33.42 -9.88
N ASN A 326 19.32 -33.68 -9.74
CA ASN A 326 20.28 -32.70 -9.18
C ASN A 326 20.30 -31.35 -9.92
N LYS A 327 19.89 -31.32 -11.20
CA LYS A 327 19.79 -30.08 -11.99
C LYS A 327 18.64 -29.19 -11.52
N PHE A 328 17.58 -29.78 -10.94
CA PHE A 328 16.43 -29.03 -10.42
C PHE A 328 16.85 -28.01 -9.35
N PHE A 329 17.84 -28.37 -8.53
CA PHE A 329 18.30 -27.55 -7.42
C PHE A 329 19.44 -26.58 -7.79
N LYS A 330 19.64 -26.34 -9.08
CA LYS A 330 20.61 -25.37 -9.60
C LYS A 330 19.86 -24.25 -10.30
N VAL A 331 20.38 -23.04 -10.12
CA VAL A 331 19.95 -21.88 -10.90
C VAL A 331 20.67 -21.95 -12.24
N ASN A 332 19.91 -21.90 -13.33
CA ASN A 332 20.51 -21.88 -14.66
C ASN A 332 21.16 -20.52 -14.90
N ARG A 333 22.14 -20.48 -15.81
CA ARG A 333 22.79 -19.23 -16.19
C ARG A 333 21.79 -18.18 -16.70
N ILE A 334 20.71 -18.62 -17.32
CA ILE A 334 19.63 -17.79 -17.83
C ILE A 334 18.33 -18.40 -17.31
N GLU A 335 17.59 -17.63 -16.51
CA GLU A 335 16.24 -17.97 -16.05
C GLU A 335 15.24 -16.99 -16.67
N THR A 336 14.02 -17.47 -16.91
CA THR A 336 12.90 -16.68 -17.44
C THR A 336 11.69 -16.86 -16.54
N CYS A 337 10.73 -15.93 -16.55
CA CYS A 337 9.49 -16.08 -15.76
C CYS A 337 8.75 -17.39 -16.12
N LYS A 338 8.79 -17.81 -17.39
CA LYS A 338 8.24 -19.09 -17.82
C LYS A 338 8.98 -20.29 -17.21
N SER A 339 10.32 -20.30 -17.24
CA SER A 339 11.11 -21.39 -16.66
C SER A 339 10.95 -21.45 -15.15
N LEU A 340 10.89 -20.29 -14.47
CA LEU A 340 10.60 -20.21 -13.05
C LEU A 340 9.21 -20.77 -12.76
N ARG A 341 8.17 -20.36 -13.49
CA ARG A 341 6.82 -20.88 -13.32
C ARG A 341 6.78 -22.40 -13.39
N ASP A 342 7.34 -22.97 -14.45
CA ASP A 342 7.33 -24.42 -14.66
C ASP A 342 8.10 -25.14 -13.54
N TRP A 343 9.20 -24.54 -13.08
CA TRP A 343 10.00 -25.02 -11.96
C TRP A 343 9.23 -24.96 -10.62
N THR A 344 8.61 -23.82 -10.28
CA THR A 344 7.87 -23.61 -9.03
C THR A 344 6.62 -24.50 -8.98
N LYS A 345 5.90 -24.65 -10.10
CA LYS A 345 4.77 -25.62 -10.19
C LYS A 345 5.25 -27.05 -9.98
N THR A 346 6.43 -27.39 -10.49
CA THR A 346 7.00 -28.72 -10.25
C THR A 346 7.32 -28.92 -8.76
N LEU A 347 7.88 -27.90 -8.10
CA LEU A 347 8.14 -27.92 -6.66
C LEU A 347 6.86 -28.11 -5.85
N GLU A 348 5.85 -27.27 -6.07
CA GLU A 348 4.54 -27.33 -5.41
C GLU A 348 3.91 -28.73 -5.55
N ASN A 349 3.87 -29.26 -6.78
CA ASN A 349 3.31 -30.59 -7.02
C ASN A 349 4.06 -31.70 -6.27
N GLN A 350 5.39 -31.61 -6.15
CA GLN A 350 6.17 -32.61 -5.43
C GLN A 350 6.01 -32.50 -3.91
N LEU A 351 5.93 -31.28 -3.37
CA LEU A 351 5.60 -31.05 -1.96
C LEU A 351 4.21 -31.60 -1.64
N ASN A 352 3.22 -31.32 -2.48
CA ASN A 352 1.86 -31.84 -2.30
C ASN A 352 1.83 -33.37 -2.34
N LYS A 353 2.57 -34.01 -3.25
CA LYS A 353 2.67 -35.48 -3.32
C LYS A 353 3.29 -36.06 -2.06
N LEU A 354 4.41 -35.50 -1.59
CA LEU A 354 5.11 -35.95 -0.40
C LEU A 354 4.27 -35.79 0.87
N ASN A 355 3.54 -34.69 1.00
CA ASN A 355 2.62 -34.48 2.13
C ASN A 355 1.39 -35.39 2.06
N SER A 356 0.88 -35.67 0.85
CA SER A 356 -0.27 -36.57 0.66
C SER A 356 0.08 -38.03 0.96
N SER A 357 1.32 -38.47 0.68
CA SER A 357 1.74 -39.84 0.95
C SER A 357 1.91 -40.14 2.45
N ILE A 358 2.28 -39.12 3.25
CA ILE A 358 2.31 -39.24 4.71
C ILE A 358 0.90 -39.41 5.28
N ALA A 359 -0.08 -38.65 4.78
CA ALA A 359 -1.46 -38.73 5.25
C ALA A 359 -2.11 -40.12 5.04
N MET A 360 -1.58 -40.93 4.10
CA MET A 360 -2.06 -42.28 3.83
C MET A 360 -1.37 -43.38 4.67
N HIS A 361 -0.28 -43.05 5.38
CA HIS A 361 0.45 -43.97 6.25
C HIS A 361 0.70 -43.35 7.64
N PRO A 362 -0.36 -43.10 8.43
CA PRO A 362 -0.24 -42.58 9.80
C PRO A 362 0.40 -43.56 10.79
#